data_AF-A0A1C4ZEL1-F1
#
_entry.id   AF-A0A1C4ZEL1-F1
#
_cell.length_a   1.000
_cell.length_b   1.000
_cell.length_c   1.000
_cell.angle_alpha   90.00
_cell.angle_beta   90.00
_cell.angle_gamma   90.00
#
_symmetry.space_group_name_H-M   'P 1'
#
loop_
_entity.id
_entity.type
_entity.pdbx_description
1 polymer ?
#
loop_
_entity_poly.entity_id
_entity_poly.type
_entity_poly.pdbx_seq_one_letter_code
_entity_poly.pdbx_strand_id
1 'polypeptide(L)'
;MGYLVRPSGRLHLPESDDVAAVAAVRAAIAARDGWFKPDASPSNDTLADMAEEAGASVVRDGDWIEFGYDDEGDPKWSDQATAFYVAIAPFVRSGTVHVEGEDGARWSYTYAGGQVTQQGWNGWDGSVEPFGEPVDFPSQDRS
;
A
#
# COMPACT_ATOMS: atom_id res chain seq x y z
N MET A 1 0.58 18.45 -4.19
CA MET A 1 -0.13 18.36 -2.90
C MET A 1 -0.27 16.88 -2.63
N GLY A 2 0.19 16.36 -1.49
CA GLY A 2 0.13 14.93 -1.20
C GLY A 2 -1.00 14.66 -0.21
N TYR A 3 -1.60 13.48 -0.29
CA TYR A 3 -2.73 13.06 0.54
C TYR A 3 -2.20 12.18 1.67
N LEU A 4 -2.17 12.69 2.91
CA LEU A 4 -1.59 11.96 4.04
C LEU A 4 -2.45 10.76 4.41
N VAL A 5 -1.81 9.66 4.78
CA VAL A 5 -2.45 8.39 5.11
C VAL A 5 -1.90 7.76 6.37
N ARG A 6 -2.73 6.91 6.99
CA ARG A 6 -2.41 6.14 8.19
C ARG A 6 -2.75 4.67 7.96
N PRO A 7 -1.83 3.89 7.40
CA PRO A 7 -2.05 2.47 7.21
C PRO A 7 -1.92 1.72 8.54
N SER A 8 -2.65 0.62 8.65
CA SER A 8 -2.57 -0.33 9.77
C SER A 8 -3.03 -1.71 9.33
N GLY A 9 -2.39 -2.76 9.79
CA GLY A 9 -2.83 -4.11 9.51
C GLY A 9 -1.70 -5.12 9.45
N ARG A 10 -2.02 -6.36 9.11
CA ARG A 10 -1.03 -7.43 9.11
C ARG A 10 -1.32 -8.42 7.99
N LEU A 11 -0.27 -8.84 7.30
CA LEU A 11 -0.32 -9.79 6.19
C LEU A 11 0.52 -11.03 6.50
N HIS A 12 -0.01 -12.21 6.18
CA HIS A 12 0.72 -13.47 6.16
C HIS A 12 1.49 -13.55 4.85
N LEU A 13 2.78 -13.21 4.90
CA LEU A 13 3.72 -13.24 3.78
C LEU A 13 4.93 -14.09 4.21
N PRO A 14 4.99 -15.36 3.80
CA PRO A 14 6.04 -16.28 4.20
C PRO A 14 7.45 -15.76 3.93
N GLU A 15 8.40 -16.06 4.82
CA GLU A 15 9.79 -15.60 4.68
C GLU A 15 10.51 -16.11 3.44
N SER A 16 10.12 -17.29 2.98
CA SER A 16 10.61 -17.83 1.71
C SER A 16 10.26 -16.96 0.49
N ASP A 17 9.20 -16.15 0.58
CA ASP A 17 8.66 -15.38 -0.55
C ASP A 17 9.20 -13.94 -0.61
N ASP A 18 9.96 -13.48 0.41
CA ASP A 18 10.37 -12.08 0.56
C ASP A 18 11.20 -11.54 -0.60
N VAL A 19 12.22 -12.28 -1.04
CA VAL A 19 13.09 -11.83 -2.13
C VAL A 19 12.28 -11.62 -3.42
N ALA A 20 11.32 -12.51 -3.68
CA ALA A 20 10.45 -12.40 -4.84
C ALA A 20 9.44 -11.26 -4.69
N ALA A 21 8.88 -11.07 -3.49
CA ALA A 21 7.99 -9.95 -3.18
C ALA A 21 8.70 -8.60 -3.34
N VAL A 22 9.93 -8.46 -2.82
CA VAL A 22 10.74 -7.25 -2.94
C VAL A 22 11.01 -6.92 -4.40
N ALA A 23 11.41 -7.91 -5.20
CA ALA A 23 11.66 -7.72 -6.63
C ALA A 23 10.40 -7.26 -7.38
N ALA A 24 9.25 -7.87 -7.09
CA ALA A 24 7.98 -7.51 -7.71
C ALA A 24 7.52 -6.10 -7.33
N VAL A 25 7.59 -5.75 -6.04
CA VAL A 25 7.25 -4.42 -5.54
C VAL A 25 8.14 -3.37 -6.16
N ARG A 26 9.46 -3.57 -6.14
CA ARG A 26 10.42 -2.64 -6.74
C ARG A 26 10.09 -2.39 -8.21
N ALA A 27 9.84 -3.45 -8.97
CA ALA A 27 9.51 -3.32 -10.39
C ALA A 27 8.20 -2.57 -10.61
N ALA A 28 7.19 -2.82 -9.78
CA ALA A 28 5.88 -2.17 -9.89
C ALA A 28 5.95 -0.67 -9.54
N ILE A 29 6.65 -0.31 -8.46
CA ILE A 29 6.85 1.10 -8.05
C ILE A 29 7.67 1.84 -9.11
N ALA A 30 8.74 1.22 -9.63
CA ALA A 30 9.58 1.80 -10.67
C ALA A 30 8.84 2.08 -11.98
N ALA A 31 7.74 1.37 -12.25
CA ALA A 31 6.90 1.58 -13.42
C ALA A 31 5.89 2.74 -13.23
N ARG A 32 5.86 3.37 -12.06
CA ARG A 32 4.97 4.50 -11.74
C ARG A 32 5.77 5.78 -11.55
N ASP A 33 5.18 6.88 -12.00
CA ASP A 33 5.71 8.21 -11.72
C ASP A 33 5.58 8.50 -10.21
N GLY A 34 6.64 9.03 -9.62
CA GLY A 34 6.65 9.39 -8.20
C GLY A 34 8.04 9.78 -7.71
N TRP A 35 8.19 9.86 -6.39
CA TRP A 35 9.44 10.30 -5.76
C TRP A 35 10.46 9.17 -5.65
N PHE A 36 10.02 7.90 -5.61
CA PHE A 36 10.95 6.78 -5.68
C PHE A 36 11.66 6.74 -7.04
N LYS A 37 12.99 6.69 -7.00
CA LYS A 37 13.84 6.52 -8.17
C LYS A 37 14.84 5.38 -7.90
N PRO A 38 14.64 4.19 -8.48
CA PRO A 38 15.45 3.01 -8.14
C PRO A 38 16.94 3.20 -8.43
N ASP A 39 17.29 3.98 -9.46
CA ASP A 39 18.69 4.29 -9.81
C ASP A 39 19.35 5.30 -8.86
N ALA A 40 18.58 5.97 -8.00
CA ALA A 40 19.05 6.97 -7.04
C ALA A 40 19.17 6.44 -5.60
N SER A 41 18.53 5.31 -5.27
CA SER A 41 18.46 4.76 -3.91
C SER A 41 19.11 3.38 -3.83
N PRO A 42 20.35 3.27 -3.32
CA PRO A 42 21.15 2.06 -3.43
C PRO A 42 20.84 0.94 -2.41
N SER A 43 19.77 1.00 -1.60
CA SER A 43 19.63 0.13 -0.41
C SER A 43 18.27 -0.50 -0.14
N ASN A 44 17.32 -0.47 -1.08
CA ASN A 44 15.95 -0.95 -0.79
C ASN A 44 15.84 -2.49 -0.81
N ASP A 45 16.61 -3.19 0.01
CA ASP A 45 16.77 -4.65 -0.06
C ASP A 45 15.60 -5.43 0.60
N THR A 46 14.75 -4.74 1.37
CA THR A 46 13.60 -5.34 2.05
C THR A 46 12.28 -4.61 1.77
N LEU A 47 11.15 -5.24 2.12
CA LEU A 47 9.84 -4.57 2.07
C LEU A 47 9.76 -3.40 3.07
N ALA A 48 10.50 -3.46 4.18
CA ALA A 48 10.58 -2.38 5.16
C ALA A 48 11.29 -1.15 4.58
N ASP A 49 12.38 -1.34 3.83
CA ASP A 49 13.10 -0.24 3.18
C ASP A 49 12.28 0.44 2.07
N MET A 50 11.26 -0.25 1.55
CA MET A 50 10.34 0.30 0.53
C MET A 50 9.02 0.80 1.12
N ALA A 51 8.81 0.69 2.44
CA ALA A 51 7.54 0.99 3.08
C ALA A 51 7.18 2.48 3.02
N GLU A 52 8.19 3.37 3.04
CA GLU A 52 8.01 4.82 2.86
C GLU A 52 7.24 5.13 1.56
N GLU A 53 7.54 4.39 0.50
CA GLU A 53 6.88 4.51 -0.81
C GLU A 53 5.42 4.07 -0.79
N ALA A 54 5.06 3.24 0.19
CA ALA A 54 3.69 2.80 0.48
C ALA A 54 2.95 3.73 1.45
N GLY A 55 3.58 4.82 1.89
CA GLY A 55 3.09 5.71 2.94
C GLY A 55 2.93 4.99 4.28
N ALA A 56 3.78 4.00 4.55
CA ALA A 56 3.67 3.10 5.69
C ALA A 56 5.03 2.89 6.39
N SER A 57 4.98 2.46 7.64
CA SER A 57 6.05 1.68 8.24
C SER A 57 5.72 0.19 8.10
N VAL A 58 6.73 -0.65 7.88
CA VAL A 58 6.56 -2.11 7.84
C VAL A 58 7.54 -2.76 8.80
N VAL A 59 7.01 -3.64 9.66
CA VAL A 59 7.80 -4.46 10.58
C VAL A 59 7.60 -5.94 10.24
N ARG A 60 8.70 -6.69 10.27
CA ARG A 60 8.72 -8.12 10.00
C ARG A 60 8.64 -8.94 11.30
N ASP A 61 7.78 -9.95 11.31
CA ASP A 61 7.61 -10.94 12.39
C ASP A 61 7.43 -12.35 11.81
N GLY A 62 8.55 -13.01 11.49
CA GLY A 62 8.58 -14.33 10.85
C GLY A 62 7.86 -14.33 9.50
N ASP A 63 6.84 -15.18 9.34
CA ASP A 63 5.99 -15.26 8.14
C ASP A 63 4.95 -14.13 8.04
N TRP A 64 5.06 -13.10 8.86
CA TRP A 64 4.11 -11.99 8.86
C TRP A 64 4.80 -10.64 8.73
N ILE A 65 4.13 -9.72 8.05
CA ILE A 65 4.46 -8.30 8.04
C ILE A 65 3.33 -7.50 8.67
N GLU A 66 3.69 -6.52 9.48
CA GLU A 66 2.76 -5.57 10.10
C GLU A 66 2.98 -4.19 9.50
N PHE A 67 1.88 -3.56 9.08
CA PHE A 67 1.83 -2.20 8.57
C PHE A 67 1.47 -1.27 9.71
N GLY A 68 2.23 -0.20 9.84
CA GLY A 68 1.97 0.90 10.75
C GLY A 68 2.02 2.24 10.02
N TYR A 69 1.66 3.28 10.74
CA TYR A 69 1.89 4.65 10.30
C TYR A 69 3.40 4.95 10.32
N ASP A 70 3.88 5.69 9.33
CA ASP A 70 5.24 6.22 9.30
C ASP A 70 5.25 7.59 9.99
N ASP A 71 5.58 7.60 11.28
CA ASP A 71 5.68 8.82 12.09
C ASP A 71 6.93 9.68 11.76
N GLU A 72 7.95 9.08 11.13
CA GLU A 72 9.23 9.74 10.88
C GLU A 72 9.35 10.29 9.45
N GLY A 73 8.59 9.73 8.51
CA GLY A 73 8.56 10.13 7.10
C GLY A 73 7.42 11.10 6.73
N ASP A 74 7.03 11.05 5.45
CA ASP A 74 5.97 11.88 4.84
C ASP A 74 4.92 10.96 4.20
N PRO A 75 4.08 10.27 5.01
CA PRO A 75 3.25 9.14 4.58
C PRO A 75 2.11 9.60 3.68
N LYS A 76 2.42 9.77 2.40
CA LYS A 76 1.52 10.26 1.38
C LYS A 76 1.10 9.13 0.47
N TRP A 77 -0.17 9.14 0.09
CA TRP A 77 -0.65 8.27 -0.97
C TRP A 77 -0.13 8.75 -2.34
N SER A 78 0.12 7.78 -3.21
CA SER A 78 0.60 7.97 -4.57
C SER A 78 0.30 6.73 -5.41
N ASP A 79 0.51 6.82 -6.74
CA ASP A 79 0.48 5.64 -7.60
C ASP A 79 1.54 4.59 -7.23
N GLN A 80 2.67 5.04 -6.69
CA GLN A 80 3.72 4.18 -6.15
C GLN A 80 3.22 3.42 -4.91
N ALA A 81 2.48 4.09 -4.03
CA ALA A 81 1.85 3.43 -2.89
C ALA A 81 0.83 2.38 -3.34
N THR A 82 -0.08 2.74 -4.26
CA THR A 82 -1.03 1.78 -4.83
C THR A 82 -0.32 0.59 -5.49
N ALA A 83 0.80 0.83 -6.20
CA ALA A 83 1.60 -0.22 -6.81
C ALA A 83 2.22 -1.18 -5.79
N PHE A 84 2.71 -0.68 -4.65
CA PHE A 84 3.20 -1.51 -3.56
C PHE A 84 2.13 -2.49 -3.10
N TYR A 85 0.95 -1.99 -2.71
CA TYR A 85 -0.13 -2.83 -2.15
C TYR A 85 -0.65 -3.86 -3.14
N VAL A 86 -0.65 -3.56 -4.44
CA VAL A 86 -1.05 -4.51 -5.49
C VAL A 86 0.05 -5.55 -5.75
N ALA A 87 1.31 -5.14 -5.83
CA ALA A 87 2.42 -6.00 -6.24
C ALA A 87 2.79 -7.05 -5.20
N ILE A 88 2.56 -6.80 -3.90
CA ILE A 88 2.76 -7.82 -2.87
C ILE A 88 1.73 -8.94 -2.91
N ALA A 89 0.57 -8.72 -3.55
CA ALA A 89 -0.58 -9.62 -3.44
C ALA A 89 -0.30 -11.09 -3.76
N PRO A 90 0.45 -11.44 -4.84
CA PRO A 90 0.73 -12.83 -5.20
C PRO A 90 1.48 -13.63 -4.12
N PHE A 91 2.18 -12.94 -3.21
CA PHE A 91 3.01 -13.54 -2.16
C PHE A 91 2.28 -13.60 -0.81
N VAL A 92 1.16 -12.90 -0.68
CA VAL A 92 0.37 -12.85 0.54
C VAL A 92 -0.67 -13.97 0.54
N ARG A 93 -0.66 -14.79 1.59
CA ARG A 93 -1.63 -15.87 1.78
C ARG A 93 -2.97 -15.33 2.26
N SER A 94 -2.92 -14.40 3.20
CA SER A 94 -4.09 -13.80 3.84
C SER A 94 -3.72 -12.54 4.60
N GLY A 95 -4.66 -11.61 4.74
CA GLY A 95 -4.56 -10.49 5.68
C GLY A 95 -5.29 -9.27 5.17
N THR A 96 -5.28 -8.20 5.96
CA THR A 96 -5.91 -6.94 5.59
C THR A 96 -5.03 -5.78 6.03
N VAL A 97 -4.90 -4.79 5.16
CA VAL A 97 -4.37 -3.47 5.50
C VAL A 97 -5.51 -2.46 5.39
N HIS A 98 -5.76 -1.74 6.47
CA HIS A 98 -6.67 -0.60 6.52
C HIS A 98 -5.88 0.67 6.29
N VAL A 99 -6.49 1.64 5.62
CA VAL A 99 -5.91 2.95 5.39
C VAL A 99 -6.94 4.00 5.75
N GLU A 100 -6.52 4.96 6.58
CA GLU A 100 -7.26 6.17 6.89
C GLU A 100 -6.55 7.36 6.28
N GLY A 101 -7.25 8.14 5.44
CA GLY A 101 -6.71 9.37 4.88
C GLY A 101 -6.96 10.59 5.76
N GLU A 102 -6.28 11.69 5.45
CA GLU A 102 -6.33 12.94 6.23
C GLU A 102 -7.71 13.59 6.36
N ASP A 103 -8.63 13.29 5.43
CA ASP A 103 -10.02 13.74 5.44
C ASP A 103 -10.98 12.76 6.14
N GLY A 104 -10.45 11.68 6.71
CA GLY A 104 -11.21 10.62 7.35
C GLY A 104 -11.79 9.58 6.37
N ALA A 105 -11.47 9.65 5.08
CA ALA A 105 -11.79 8.56 4.16
C ALA A 105 -11.10 7.27 4.60
N ARG A 106 -11.79 6.15 4.45
CA ARG A 106 -11.30 4.84 4.87
C ARG A 106 -11.50 3.83 3.77
N TRP A 107 -10.43 3.11 3.47
CA TRP A 107 -10.46 1.94 2.60
C TRP A 107 -9.55 0.86 3.16
N SER A 108 -9.62 -0.32 2.56
CA SER A 108 -8.75 -1.42 2.94
C SER A 108 -8.41 -2.30 1.74
N TYR A 109 -7.24 -2.89 1.78
CA TYR A 109 -6.82 -3.96 0.89
C TYR A 109 -6.90 -5.28 1.65
N THR A 110 -7.78 -6.17 1.19
CA THR A 110 -7.88 -7.53 1.72
C THR A 110 -7.20 -8.49 0.76
N TYR A 111 -6.32 -9.31 1.31
CA TYR A 111 -5.52 -10.28 0.59
C TYR A 111 -6.03 -11.68 0.87
N ALA A 112 -6.25 -12.46 -0.18
CA ALA A 112 -6.62 -13.85 -0.08
C ALA A 112 -6.15 -14.62 -1.31
N GLY A 113 -5.41 -15.70 -1.10
CA GLY A 113 -5.03 -16.62 -2.18
C GLY A 113 -4.21 -15.97 -3.31
N GLY A 114 -3.34 -15.02 -2.98
CA GLY A 114 -2.53 -14.32 -3.99
C GLY A 114 -3.23 -13.16 -4.69
N GLN A 115 -4.46 -12.84 -4.30
CA GLN A 115 -5.26 -11.76 -4.87
C GLN A 115 -5.48 -10.65 -3.84
N VAL A 116 -5.69 -9.43 -4.32
CA VAL A 116 -6.06 -8.27 -3.50
C VAL A 116 -7.42 -7.75 -3.93
N THR A 117 -8.23 -7.32 -2.97
CA THR A 117 -9.49 -6.62 -3.21
C THR A 117 -9.51 -5.35 -2.37
N GLN A 118 -9.86 -4.24 -2.99
CA GLN A 118 -10.12 -3.00 -2.28
C GLN A 118 -11.55 -2.98 -1.76
N GLN A 119 -11.72 -2.51 -0.53
CA GLN A 119 -13.03 -2.17 0.03
C GLN A 119 -13.02 -0.71 0.47
N GLY A 120 -14.03 0.04 0.06
CA GLY A 120 -14.11 1.47 0.31
C GLY A 120 -13.46 2.30 -0.80
N TRP A 121 -13.63 3.61 -0.69
CA TRP A 121 -13.07 4.59 -1.63
C TRP A 121 -11.68 4.98 -1.19
N ASN A 122 -10.72 4.87 -2.10
CA ASN A 122 -9.42 5.49 -1.91
C ASN A 122 -9.64 7.01 -1.89
N GLY A 123 -9.35 7.66 -0.76
CA GLY A 123 -9.63 9.09 -0.62
C GLY A 123 -8.70 10.00 -1.44
N TRP A 124 -7.62 9.44 -2.01
CA TRP A 124 -6.71 10.18 -2.89
C TRP A 124 -7.26 10.39 -4.31
N ASP A 125 -7.82 9.34 -4.92
CA ASP A 125 -8.27 9.34 -6.32
C ASP A 125 -9.78 9.05 -6.48
N GLY A 126 -10.49 8.69 -5.40
CA GLY A 126 -11.90 8.34 -5.42
C GLY A 126 -12.22 6.98 -6.04
N SER A 127 -11.21 6.16 -6.34
CA SER A 127 -11.39 4.82 -6.93
C SER A 127 -11.89 3.81 -5.89
N VAL A 128 -12.59 2.77 -6.36
CA VAL A 128 -13.03 1.61 -5.54
C VAL A 128 -12.25 0.33 -5.84
N GLU A 129 -11.35 0.39 -6.81
CA GLU A 129 -10.41 -0.68 -7.13
C GLU A 129 -9.03 -0.07 -7.42
N PRO A 130 -7.92 -0.80 -7.21
CA PRO A 130 -6.59 -0.27 -7.44
C PRO A 130 -6.41 0.18 -8.90
N PHE A 131 -5.98 1.43 -9.10
CA PHE A 131 -5.85 2.06 -10.43
C PHE A 131 -7.16 2.11 -11.22
N GLY A 132 -8.31 2.03 -10.54
CA GLY A 132 -9.62 2.17 -11.16
C GLY A 132 -9.96 3.62 -11.47
N GLU A 133 -11.03 3.80 -12.23
CA GLU A 133 -11.61 5.13 -12.45
C GLU A 133 -12.24 5.67 -11.15
N PRO A 134 -12.16 6.99 -10.90
CA PRO A 134 -12.90 7.61 -9.82
C PRO A 134 -14.39 7.34 -9.96
N VAL A 135 -15.07 7.03 -8.85
CA VAL A 135 -16.53 6.90 -8.82
C VAL A 135 -17.16 8.06 -8.07
N ASP A 136 -18.38 8.43 -8.47
CA ASP A 136 -19.13 9.46 -7.76
C ASP A 136 -19.35 9.04 -6.30
N PHE A 137 -18.97 9.94 -5.38
CA PHE A 137 -19.31 9.77 -3.98
C PHE A 137 -20.83 9.70 -3.85
N PRO A 138 -21.39 8.74 -3.08
CA PRO A 138 -22.79 8.83 -2.71
C PRO A 138 -22.93 10.18 -2.01
N SER A 139 -23.69 11.09 -2.62
CA SER A 139 -23.98 12.39 -2.03
C SER A 139 -24.45 12.11 -0.62
N GLN A 140 -23.73 12.62 0.40
CA GLN A 140 -24.25 12.53 1.75
C GLN A 140 -25.61 13.22 1.71
N ASP A 141 -26.69 12.44 1.75
CA ASP A 141 -28.02 12.93 2.07
C ASP A 141 -27.90 13.49 3.49
N ARG A 142 -27.52 14.77 3.56
CA ARG A 142 -27.62 15.59 4.76
C ARG A 142 -29.10 15.70 5.07
N SER A 143 -29.59 14.72 5.83
CA SER A 143 -30.88 14.76 6.51
C SER A 143 -30.70 15.25 7.94
#